data_AF-A0A7G8WUK7-F1
#
_entry.id   AF-A0A7G8WUK7-F1
#
_cell.length_a   1.000
_cell.length_b   1.000
_cell.length_c   1.000
_cell.angle_alpha   90.00
_cell.angle_beta   90.00
_cell.angle_gamma   90.00
#
_symmetry.space_group_name_H-M   'P 1'
#
loop_
_entity.id
_entity.type
_entity.pdbx_description
1 polymer ?
#
loop_
_entity_poly.entity_id
_entity_poly.type
_entity_poly.pdbx_seq_one_letter_code
_entity_poly.pdbx_strand_id
1 'polypeptide(L)'
;MVDYGLLDESLRDLRKQGLRIAVDDAGAGFSSLQHILQLKPALIKLDRQVVANLDIDRGRQALGAAMVSFADHIGAQVIAEGIETAAEFQMATELGMTAVQGFLFGRPTADRREWQRWDTALELPRTVSAPTESGRLPPFPTPGPDDALRRRTERDSSFLYVAADVFDALPDPTVVLDGGGFITATNQAWRAFGVRNGGGPEFSGVGVNYLDVCRRAADVGDRDAKEVLEGLIAVLDGEIDESDREYPCYVAGAVYWYLSRITSLGASRGAIAAHLEITGRRPDLI
;
A
#
# COMPACT_ATOMS: atom_id res chain seq x y z
N MET A 1 -21.87 0.44 -4.32
CA MET A 1 -21.22 1.30 -3.31
C MET A 1 -21.35 0.59 -1.96
N VAL A 2 -20.24 0.35 -1.27
CA VAL A 2 -20.25 -0.35 0.03
C VAL A 2 -20.76 0.60 1.11
N ASP A 3 -21.78 0.20 1.87
CA ASP A 3 -22.37 1.01 2.94
C ASP A 3 -21.72 0.70 4.29
N TYR A 4 -20.72 1.50 4.66
CA TYR A 4 -20.02 1.40 5.94
C TYR A 4 -20.85 1.90 7.12
N GLY A 5 -21.90 2.71 6.88
CA GLY A 5 -22.77 3.22 7.94
C GLY A 5 -23.60 2.10 8.58
N LEU A 6 -24.20 1.24 7.74
CA LEU A 6 -24.92 0.05 8.21
C LEU A 6 -24.01 -0.94 8.95
N LEU A 7 -22.77 -1.11 8.49
CA LEU A 7 -21.78 -1.96 9.16
C LEU A 7 -21.39 -1.40 10.53
N ASP A 8 -21.13 -0.09 10.63
CA ASP A 8 -20.79 0.57 11.89
C ASP A 8 -21.94 0.50 12.90
N GLU A 9 -23.20 0.61 12.45
CA GLU A 9 -24.37 0.39 13.31
C GLU A 9 -24.48 -1.05 13.79
N SER A 10 -24.34 -2.02 12.89
CA SER A 10 -24.46 -3.44 13.21
C SER A 10 -23.39 -3.91 14.20
N LEU A 11 -22.18 -3.37 14.11
CA LEU A 11 -21.05 -3.75 14.98
C LEU A 11 -20.97 -2.92 16.27
N ARG A 12 -21.80 -1.90 16.44
CA ARG A 12 -21.68 -0.93 17.55
C ARG A 12 -21.70 -1.59 18.92
N ASP A 13 -22.68 -2.46 19.18
CA ASP A 13 -22.83 -3.10 20.49
C ASP A 13 -21.82 -4.22 20.72
N LEU A 14 -21.37 -4.90 19.65
CA LEU A 14 -20.29 -5.89 19.73
C LEU A 14 -18.95 -5.22 20.05
N ARG A 15 -18.65 -4.07 19.43
CA ARG A 15 -17.44 -3.28 19.75
C ARG A 15 -17.46 -2.80 21.21
N LYS A 16 -18.61 -2.40 21.75
CA LYS A 16 -18.75 -2.07 23.19
C LYS A 16 -18.43 -3.27 24.11
N GLN A 17 -18.64 -4.49 23.63
CA GLN A 17 -18.29 -5.73 24.35
C GLN A 17 -16.83 -6.17 24.13
N GLY A 18 -16.04 -5.41 23.37
CA GLY A 18 -14.62 -5.69 23.12
C GLY A 18 -14.35 -6.48 21.84
N LEU A 19 -15.34 -6.64 20.94
CA LEU A 19 -15.09 -7.19 19.60
C LEU A 19 -14.06 -6.32 18.87
N ARG A 20 -13.04 -7.00 18.33
CA ARG A 20 -12.01 -6.39 17.48
C ARG A 20 -12.18 -6.88 16.05
N ILE A 21 -11.89 -5.99 15.11
CA ILE A 21 -11.94 -6.29 13.67
C ILE A 21 -10.52 -6.46 13.17
N ALA A 22 -10.31 -7.49 12.36
CA ALA A 22 -9.10 -7.68 11.57
C ALA A 22 -9.43 -7.47 10.09
N VAL A 23 -8.53 -6.80 9.36
CA VAL A 23 -8.51 -6.84 7.89
C VAL A 23 -7.56 -7.94 7.47
N ASP A 24 -8.06 -8.87 6.67
CA ASP A 24 -7.29 -9.98 6.12
C ASP A 24 -6.75 -9.65 4.72
N ASP A 25 -5.71 -10.37 4.29
CA ASP A 25 -5.10 -10.27 2.96
C ASP A 25 -4.73 -8.83 2.52
N ALA A 26 -4.29 -7.99 3.47
CA ALA A 26 -3.87 -6.64 3.14
C ALA A 26 -2.60 -6.68 2.28
N GLY A 27 -2.64 -5.97 1.14
CA GLY A 27 -1.56 -5.92 0.16
C GLY A 27 -1.61 -7.01 -0.93
N ALA A 28 -2.51 -8.00 -0.84
CA ALA A 28 -2.84 -8.89 -1.97
C ALA A 28 -3.85 -8.23 -2.93
N GLY A 29 -3.41 -7.21 -3.67
CA GLY A 29 -4.26 -6.50 -4.64
C GLY A 29 -5.08 -5.33 -4.06
N PHE A 30 -6.30 -5.13 -4.57
CA PHE A 30 -7.16 -3.93 -4.42
C PHE A 30 -7.73 -3.64 -3.00
N SER A 31 -7.05 -4.01 -1.92
CA SER A 31 -7.43 -3.50 -0.59
C SER A 31 -7.06 -2.02 -0.50
N SER A 32 -7.97 -1.14 -0.95
CA SER A 32 -7.75 0.30 -0.87
C SER A 32 -7.56 0.68 0.60
N LEU A 33 -6.52 1.47 0.88
CA LEU A 33 -6.29 2.02 2.23
C LEU A 33 -7.53 2.73 2.78
N GLN A 34 -8.38 3.26 1.88
CA GLN A 34 -9.68 3.83 2.20
C GLN A 34 -10.62 2.82 2.87
N HIS A 35 -10.70 1.57 2.39
CA HIS A 35 -11.51 0.53 3.04
C HIS A 35 -10.98 0.21 4.44
N ILE A 36 -9.67 0.14 4.62
CA ILE A 36 -9.05 -0.10 5.93
C ILE A 36 -9.42 1.02 6.91
N LEU A 37 -9.37 2.28 6.48
CA LEU A 37 -9.77 3.42 7.31
C LEU A 37 -11.23 3.36 7.74
N GLN A 38 -12.15 3.00 6.85
CA GLN A 38 -13.58 2.92 7.15
C GLN A 38 -13.89 1.80 8.16
N LEU A 39 -13.18 0.68 8.07
CA LEU A 39 -13.39 -0.48 8.95
C LEU A 39 -12.90 -0.27 10.39
N LYS A 40 -11.99 0.69 10.62
CA LYS A 40 -11.36 0.98 11.93
C LYS A 40 -10.86 -0.32 12.60
N PRO A 41 -9.97 -1.09 11.95
CA PRO A 41 -9.54 -2.37 12.47
C PRO A 41 -8.59 -2.22 13.66
N ALA A 42 -8.57 -3.24 14.50
CA ALA A 42 -7.53 -3.39 15.52
C ALA A 42 -6.32 -4.15 14.96
N LEU A 43 -6.51 -4.92 13.89
CA LEU A 43 -5.51 -5.81 13.31
C LEU A 43 -5.51 -5.68 11.78
N ILE A 44 -4.34 -5.61 11.18
CA ILE A 44 -4.14 -5.68 9.74
C ILE A 44 -3.21 -6.87 9.50
N LYS A 45 -3.66 -7.84 8.71
CA LYS A 45 -2.87 -8.99 8.36
C LYS A 45 -2.30 -8.79 6.96
N LEU A 46 -0.98 -8.69 6.86
CA LEU A 46 -0.28 -8.55 5.58
C LEU A 46 -0.13 -9.91 4.93
N ASP A 47 -0.64 -10.01 3.72
CA ASP A 47 -0.65 -11.26 2.96
C ASP A 47 0.76 -11.78 2.67
N ARG A 48 0.87 -13.10 2.45
CA ARG A 48 2.11 -13.75 2.07
C ARG A 48 2.72 -13.18 0.78
N GLN A 49 1.92 -12.64 -0.15
CA GLN A 49 2.45 -11.98 -1.35
C GLN A 49 3.33 -10.77 -1.01
N VAL A 50 3.04 -10.08 0.10
CA VAL A 50 3.89 -8.99 0.62
C VAL A 50 5.02 -9.53 1.49
N VAL A 51 4.77 -10.56 2.30
CA VAL A 51 5.72 -11.06 3.32
C VAL A 51 6.78 -12.02 2.77
N ALA A 52 6.51 -12.75 1.69
CA ALA A 52 7.48 -13.69 1.15
C ALA A 52 8.78 -12.97 0.73
N ASN A 53 9.95 -13.52 1.04
CA ASN A 53 11.25 -12.90 0.72
C ASN A 53 11.44 -11.46 1.27
N LEU A 54 10.72 -11.09 2.34
CA LEU A 54 10.79 -9.77 2.96
C LEU A 54 12.22 -9.40 3.40
N ASP A 55 13.06 -10.38 3.72
CA ASP A 55 14.46 -10.19 4.12
C ASP A 55 15.37 -9.69 2.98
N ILE A 56 15.07 -9.99 1.73
CA ILE A 56 15.91 -9.63 0.57
C ILE A 56 15.27 -8.61 -0.38
N ASP A 57 13.94 -8.50 -0.40
CA ASP A 57 13.22 -7.64 -1.31
C ASP A 57 12.96 -6.26 -0.67
N ARG A 58 13.72 -5.25 -1.13
CA ARG A 58 13.60 -3.88 -0.60
C ARG A 58 12.23 -3.24 -0.85
N GLY A 59 11.55 -3.59 -1.93
CA GLY A 59 10.21 -3.06 -2.21
C GLY A 59 9.21 -3.59 -1.18
N ARG A 60 9.29 -4.88 -0.86
CA ARG A 60 8.48 -5.49 0.21
C ARG A 60 8.82 -4.93 1.59
N GLN A 61 10.10 -4.66 1.87
CA GLN A 61 10.50 -4.02 3.13
C GLN A 61 9.88 -2.62 3.27
N ALA A 62 9.97 -1.82 2.21
CA ALA A 62 9.37 -0.48 2.18
C ALA A 62 7.85 -0.55 2.36
N LEU A 63 7.17 -1.45 1.64
CA LEU A 63 5.72 -1.67 1.79
C LEU A 63 5.33 -2.21 3.18
N GLY A 64 6.16 -3.05 3.79
CA GLY A 64 5.96 -3.53 5.16
C GLY A 64 6.08 -2.38 6.18
N ALA A 65 7.15 -1.59 6.09
CA ALA A 65 7.40 -0.43 6.96
C ALA A 65 6.27 0.61 6.84
N ALA A 66 5.86 0.88 5.61
CA ALA A 66 4.72 1.70 5.24
C ALA A 66 3.44 1.29 5.98
N MET A 67 3.10 0.00 5.89
CA MET A 67 1.89 -0.53 6.52
C MET A 67 1.97 -0.52 8.05
N VAL A 68 3.14 -0.77 8.63
CA VAL A 68 3.37 -0.63 10.08
C VAL A 68 3.14 0.80 10.54
N SER A 69 3.72 1.78 9.83
CA SER A 69 3.54 3.20 10.14
C SER A 69 2.08 3.63 10.00
N PHE A 70 1.41 3.24 8.91
CA PHE A 70 -0.01 3.52 8.72
C PHE A 70 -0.87 2.92 9.84
N ALA A 71 -0.61 1.67 10.22
CA ALA A 71 -1.31 0.99 11.30
C ALA A 71 -1.14 1.71 12.64
N ASP A 72 0.08 2.14 12.98
CA ASP A 72 0.36 2.91 14.21
C ASP A 72 -0.49 4.19 14.30
N HIS A 73 -0.63 4.92 13.18
CA HIS A 73 -1.41 6.16 13.14
C HIS A 73 -2.92 5.95 13.35
N ILE A 74 -3.44 4.78 12.97
CA ILE A 74 -4.87 4.45 13.14
C ILE A 74 -5.12 3.59 14.39
N GLY A 75 -4.06 3.28 15.17
CA GLY A 75 -4.15 2.44 16.37
C GLY A 75 -4.36 0.96 16.08
N ALA A 76 -3.95 0.47 14.90
CA ALA A 76 -4.00 -0.92 14.50
C ALA A 76 -2.64 -1.61 14.68
N GLN A 77 -2.66 -2.93 14.87
CA GLN A 77 -1.49 -3.80 14.88
C GLN A 77 -1.30 -4.47 13.52
N VAL A 78 -0.05 -4.66 13.10
CA VAL A 78 0.28 -5.41 11.88
C VAL A 78 0.70 -6.84 12.22
N ILE A 79 0.11 -7.79 11.49
CA ILE A 79 0.44 -9.22 11.52
C ILE A 79 1.10 -9.59 10.19
N ALA A 80 2.29 -10.21 10.21
CA ALA A 80 2.89 -10.77 9.00
C ALA A 80 2.38 -12.21 8.77
N GLU A 81 1.75 -12.48 7.63
CA GLU A 81 1.30 -13.82 7.29
C GLU A 81 2.22 -14.60 6.37
N GLY A 82 2.21 -15.91 6.55
CA GLY A 82 2.96 -16.82 5.72
C GLY A 82 4.46 -16.79 6.00
N ILE A 83 4.90 -16.49 7.22
CA ILE A 83 6.31 -16.59 7.59
C ILE A 83 6.78 -18.05 7.51
N GLU A 84 7.73 -18.33 6.63
CA GLU A 84 8.28 -19.68 6.42
C GLU A 84 9.74 -19.80 6.82
N THR A 85 10.48 -18.67 6.88
CA THR A 85 11.90 -18.66 7.24
C THR A 85 12.20 -17.76 8.43
N ALA A 86 13.29 -18.08 9.16
CA ALA A 86 13.77 -17.25 10.26
C ALA A 86 14.21 -15.84 9.79
N ALA A 87 14.67 -15.70 8.55
CA ALA A 87 15.09 -14.42 7.98
C ALA A 87 13.87 -13.50 7.74
N GLU A 88 12.80 -14.03 7.15
CA GLU A 88 11.52 -13.31 7.01
C GLU A 88 10.98 -12.88 8.39
N PHE A 89 11.02 -13.76 9.39
CA PHE A 89 10.60 -13.44 10.75
C PHE A 89 11.42 -12.29 11.36
N GLN A 90 12.74 -12.36 11.24
CA GLN A 90 13.63 -11.34 11.77
C GLN A 90 13.35 -9.99 11.12
N MET A 91 13.24 -9.95 9.80
CA MET A 91 12.94 -8.72 9.08
C MET A 91 11.55 -8.17 9.45
N ALA A 92 10.51 -9.00 9.53
CA ALA A 92 9.18 -8.58 9.96
C ALA A 92 9.22 -7.93 11.37
N THR A 93 10.01 -8.49 12.27
CA THR A 93 10.23 -7.94 13.62
C THR A 93 10.98 -6.60 13.56
N GLU A 94 12.04 -6.49 12.77
CA GLU A 94 12.82 -5.26 12.59
C GLU A 94 11.99 -4.12 11.99
N LEU A 95 11.05 -4.43 11.09
CA LEU A 95 10.10 -3.46 10.53
C LEU A 95 9.01 -3.03 11.52
N GLY A 96 8.91 -3.65 12.69
CA GLY A 96 7.94 -3.29 13.74
C GLY A 96 6.60 -4.02 13.64
N MET A 97 6.50 -5.12 12.89
CA MET A 97 5.30 -5.95 12.90
C MET A 97 5.15 -6.62 14.28
N THR A 98 3.96 -6.52 14.85
CA THR A 98 3.74 -6.88 16.28
C THR A 98 3.36 -8.34 16.49
N ALA A 99 3.01 -9.05 15.42
CA ALA A 99 2.65 -10.45 15.45
C ALA A 99 2.93 -11.11 14.10
N VAL A 100 3.05 -12.43 14.11
CA VAL A 100 3.39 -13.23 12.92
C VAL A 100 2.59 -14.53 12.90
N GLN A 101 2.30 -15.02 11.70
CA GLN A 101 1.67 -16.31 11.45
C GLN A 101 2.40 -17.00 10.29
N GLY A 102 2.70 -18.30 10.41
CA GLY A 102 3.28 -19.04 9.30
C GLY A 102 3.85 -20.41 9.69
N PHE A 103 4.24 -21.18 8.67
CA PHE A 103 4.69 -22.56 8.85
C PHE A 103 5.99 -22.69 9.65
N LEU A 104 6.76 -21.62 9.80
CA LEU A 104 7.89 -21.56 10.72
C LEU A 104 7.46 -21.87 12.18
N PHE A 105 6.25 -21.44 12.56
CA PHE A 105 5.72 -21.57 13.92
C PHE A 105 4.76 -22.75 14.08
N GLY A 106 4.13 -23.17 12.99
CA GLY A 106 3.23 -24.32 12.98
C GLY A 106 2.36 -24.33 11.74
N ARG A 107 1.97 -25.52 11.31
CA ARG A 107 0.96 -25.69 10.26
C ARG A 107 -0.45 -25.62 10.87
N PRO A 108 -1.46 -25.16 10.11
CA PRO A 108 -2.86 -25.27 10.53
C PRO A 108 -3.18 -26.70 10.94
N THR A 109 -3.84 -26.86 12.08
CA THR A 109 -4.17 -28.17 12.64
C THR A 109 -5.54 -28.15 13.29
N ALA A 110 -6.29 -29.24 13.11
CA ALA A 110 -7.55 -29.50 13.80
C ALA A 110 -7.35 -30.32 15.09
N ASP A 111 -6.13 -30.81 15.36
CA ASP A 111 -5.84 -31.53 16.60
C ASP A 111 -5.69 -30.53 17.76
N ARG A 112 -6.69 -30.53 18.65
CA ARG A 112 -6.72 -29.70 19.86
C ARG A 112 -5.50 -29.91 20.77
N ARG A 113 -4.84 -31.07 20.71
CA ARG A 113 -3.62 -31.35 21.50
C ARG A 113 -2.43 -30.52 21.02
N GLU A 114 -2.39 -30.19 19.73
CA GLU A 114 -1.33 -29.38 19.15
C GLU A 114 -1.49 -27.90 19.49
N TRP A 115 -2.72 -27.41 19.68
CA TRP A 115 -2.99 -26.03 20.11
C TRP A 115 -2.40 -25.72 21.48
N GLN A 116 -2.30 -26.70 22.37
CA GLN A 116 -1.69 -26.54 23.70
C GLN A 116 -0.21 -26.15 23.61
N ARG A 117 0.46 -26.44 22.49
CA ARG A 117 1.87 -26.08 22.28
C ARG A 117 2.04 -24.61 21.90
N TRP A 118 1.00 -23.96 21.38
CA TRP A 118 1.04 -22.56 20.93
C TRP A 118 1.05 -21.54 22.08
N ASP A 119 0.75 -21.98 23.31
CA ASP A 119 0.82 -21.15 24.53
C ASP A 119 2.25 -21.04 25.12
N THR A 120 3.23 -21.70 24.48
CA THR A 120 4.62 -21.72 24.94
C THR A 120 5.40 -20.62 24.22
N ALA A 121 6.10 -19.76 24.97
CA ALA A 121 7.05 -18.82 24.36
C ALA A 121 8.03 -19.59 23.46
N LEU A 122 8.05 -19.25 22.17
CA LEU A 122 8.99 -19.84 21.22
C LEU A 122 10.40 -19.41 21.61
N GLU A 123 11.25 -20.37 21.98
CA GLU A 123 12.68 -20.15 22.12
C GLU A 123 13.29 -19.95 20.73
N LEU A 124 13.22 -18.72 20.22
CA LEU A 124 13.88 -18.36 18.97
C LEU A 124 15.37 -18.11 19.22
N PRO A 125 16.28 -18.52 18.30
CA PRO A 125 17.70 -18.26 18.44
C PRO A 125 17.95 -16.76 18.61
N ARG A 126 18.39 -16.35 19.80
CA ARG A 126 18.77 -14.96 20.08
C ARG A 126 20.08 -14.66 19.37
N THR A 127 20.03 -14.12 18.16
CA THR A 127 21.20 -13.54 17.47
C THR A 127 21.35 -12.04 17.67
N VAL A 128 20.52 -11.42 18.52
CA VAL A 128 20.67 -10.00 18.89
C VAL A 128 20.92 -9.89 20.39
N SER A 129 22.05 -9.29 20.75
CA SER A 129 22.32 -8.86 22.12
C SER A 129 21.27 -7.85 22.54
N ALA A 130 20.39 -8.24 23.46
CA ALA A 130 19.45 -7.31 24.08
C ALA A 130 20.21 -6.21 24.85
N PRO A 131 19.70 -4.97 24.91
CA PRO A 131 20.14 -3.99 25.90
C PRO A 131 19.86 -4.56 27.30
N THR A 132 20.82 -4.40 28.21
CA THR A 132 20.83 -4.96 29.55
C THR A 132 19.57 -4.60 30.36
N GLU A 133 19.03 -5.61 31.06
CA GLU A 133 17.92 -5.48 31.99
C GLU A 133 18.27 -4.54 33.16
N SER A 134 17.62 -3.38 33.19
CA SER A 134 17.19 -2.79 34.46
C SER A 134 15.91 -2.00 34.24
N GLY A 135 14.81 -2.49 34.83
CA GLY A 135 13.55 -1.75 34.97
C GLY A 135 12.39 -2.36 34.20
N ARG A 136 11.43 -2.95 34.93
CA ARG A 136 10.06 -3.19 34.43
C ARG A 136 9.55 -1.93 33.72
N LEU A 137 8.92 -2.10 32.56
CA LEU A 137 8.24 -1.00 31.87
C LEU A 137 7.18 -0.38 32.81
N PRO A 138 7.20 0.94 33.05
CA PRO A 138 6.13 1.62 33.76
C PRO A 138 4.84 1.62 32.91
N PRO A 139 3.66 1.81 33.52
CA PRO A 139 2.43 2.04 32.76
C PRO A 139 2.59 3.24 31.83
N PHE A 140 1.94 3.18 30.66
CA PHE A 140 2.04 4.19 29.61
C PHE A 140 1.87 5.61 30.17
N PRO A 141 2.87 6.50 30.02
CA PRO A 141 2.72 7.88 30.42
C PRO A 141 1.72 8.58 29.49
N THR A 142 0.81 9.35 30.08
CA THR A 142 -0.01 10.30 29.33
C THR A 142 0.89 11.43 28.83
N PRO A 143 0.92 11.74 27.52
CA PRO A 143 1.85 12.73 26.98
C PRO A 143 1.52 14.14 27.46
N GLY A 144 2.55 14.89 27.87
CA GLY A 144 2.46 16.30 28.21
C GLY A 144 2.40 17.22 26.97
N PRO A 145 1.94 18.47 27.12
CA PRO A 145 1.65 19.37 26.00
C PRO A 145 2.87 19.76 25.13
N ASP A 146 4.07 19.89 25.70
CA ASP A 146 5.28 20.26 24.93
C ASP A 146 5.86 19.08 24.13
N ASP A 147 5.65 17.86 24.61
CA ASP A 147 6.08 16.62 23.96
C ASP A 147 5.21 16.32 22.72
N ALA A 148 3.95 16.75 22.73
CA ALA A 148 3.01 16.63 21.62
C ALA A 148 3.36 17.55 20.43
N LEU A 149 3.95 18.72 20.69
CA LEU A 149 4.30 19.68 19.63
C LEU A 149 5.58 19.28 18.89
N ARG A 150 6.63 18.85 19.62
CA ARG A 150 7.86 18.29 19.01
C ARG A 150 7.57 17.01 18.23
N ARG A 151 6.78 16.10 18.81
CA ARG A 151 6.33 14.89 18.11
C ARG A 151 5.48 15.21 16.89
N ARG A 152 4.66 16.27 16.88
CA ARG A 152 3.92 16.69 15.67
C ARG A 152 4.84 17.07 14.53
N THR A 153 5.85 17.91 14.78
CA THR A 153 6.76 18.39 13.72
C THR A 153 7.68 17.28 13.19
N GLU A 154 8.16 16.38 14.07
CA GLU A 154 8.92 15.19 13.67
C GLU A 154 8.03 14.13 12.99
N ARG A 155 6.77 13.94 13.45
CA ARG A 155 5.78 13.02 12.85
C ARG A 155 5.34 13.45 11.47
N ASP A 156 5.09 14.74 11.24
CA ASP A 156 4.67 15.26 9.93
C ASP A 156 5.77 15.03 8.87
N SER A 157 7.04 15.17 9.28
CA SER A 157 8.20 14.91 8.41
C SER A 157 8.44 13.41 8.16
N SER A 158 8.30 12.57 9.20
CA SER A 158 8.43 11.11 9.04
C SER A 158 7.27 10.49 8.26
N PHE A 159 6.05 11.02 8.41
CA PHE A 159 4.87 10.56 7.70
C PHE A 159 4.99 10.87 6.19
N LEU A 160 5.48 12.05 5.83
CA LEU A 160 5.74 12.40 4.43
C LEU A 160 6.80 11.49 3.79
N TYR A 161 7.87 11.17 4.53
CA TYR A 161 8.92 10.26 4.04
C TYR A 161 8.38 8.85 3.87
N VAL A 162 7.63 8.35 4.84
CA VAL A 162 6.99 7.03 4.75
C VAL A 162 5.97 6.99 3.63
N ALA A 163 5.08 7.99 3.49
CA ALA A 163 4.12 8.08 2.39
C ALA A 163 4.81 8.04 1.02
N ALA A 164 5.95 8.72 0.89
CA ALA A 164 6.78 8.68 -0.31
C ALA A 164 7.37 7.30 -0.55
N ASP A 165 7.93 6.63 0.47
CA ASP A 165 8.47 5.28 0.35
C ASP A 165 7.38 4.23 0.04
N VAL A 166 6.19 4.33 0.65
CA VAL A 166 5.02 3.48 0.36
C VAL A 166 4.69 3.60 -1.12
N PHE A 167 4.52 4.85 -1.55
CA PHE A 167 4.14 5.19 -2.90
C PHE A 167 5.18 4.68 -3.88
N ASP A 168 6.47 4.88 -3.59
CA ASP A 168 7.57 4.45 -4.44
C ASP A 168 7.63 2.92 -4.61
N ALA A 169 7.25 2.18 -3.57
CA ALA A 169 7.22 0.71 -3.53
C ALA A 169 5.99 0.07 -4.18
N LEU A 170 4.97 0.84 -4.58
CA LEU A 170 3.81 0.28 -5.27
C LEU A 170 4.25 -0.41 -6.58
N PRO A 171 3.75 -1.63 -6.86
CA PRO A 171 4.22 -2.43 -8.00
C PRO A 171 3.74 -1.86 -9.34
N ASP A 172 2.59 -1.21 -9.35
CA ASP A 172 1.99 -0.65 -10.55
C ASP A 172 2.56 0.75 -10.84
N PRO A 173 2.92 1.05 -12.10
CA PRO A 173 3.26 2.41 -12.54
C PRO A 173 2.22 3.42 -12.08
N THR A 174 2.58 4.30 -11.15
CA THR A 174 1.65 5.26 -10.52
C THR A 174 2.25 6.66 -10.46
N VAL A 175 1.42 7.66 -10.77
CA VAL A 175 1.76 9.07 -10.73
C VAL A 175 0.70 9.87 -9.97
N VAL A 176 1.13 10.90 -9.24
CA VAL A 176 0.26 11.86 -8.56
C VAL A 176 0.29 13.17 -9.33
N LEU A 177 -0.89 13.73 -9.58
CA LEU A 177 -1.11 14.95 -10.35
C LEU A 177 -1.77 16.01 -9.46
N ASP A 178 -1.36 17.26 -9.60
CA ASP A 178 -2.13 18.40 -9.06
C ASP A 178 -3.36 18.72 -9.94
N GLY A 179 -4.18 19.68 -9.51
CA GLY A 179 -5.36 20.12 -10.24
C GLY A 179 -5.07 20.73 -11.62
N GLY A 180 -3.82 21.10 -11.91
CA GLY A 180 -3.39 21.56 -13.24
C GLY A 180 -2.89 20.43 -14.15
N GLY A 181 -2.87 19.19 -13.65
CA GLY A 181 -2.32 18.04 -14.36
C GLY A 181 -0.79 17.93 -14.31
N PHE A 182 -0.11 18.72 -13.46
CA PHE A 182 1.33 18.59 -13.27
C PHE A 182 1.65 17.41 -12.37
N ILE A 183 2.66 16.64 -12.77
CA ILE A 183 3.17 15.52 -11.99
C ILE A 183 3.87 16.06 -10.74
N THR A 184 3.34 15.71 -9.57
CA THR A 184 3.89 16.09 -8.27
C THR A 184 4.66 14.95 -7.61
N ALA A 185 4.34 13.69 -7.95
CA ALA A 185 5.11 12.52 -7.51
C ALA A 185 5.01 11.37 -8.54
N THR A 186 6.08 10.57 -8.64
CA THR A 186 6.12 9.32 -9.44
C THR A 186 6.65 8.20 -8.57
N ASN A 187 6.21 6.96 -8.76
CA ASN A 187 6.79 5.82 -8.07
C ASN A 187 7.90 5.13 -8.89
N GLN A 188 8.56 4.14 -8.31
CA GLN A 188 9.63 3.39 -8.98
C GLN A 188 9.14 2.70 -10.24
N ALA A 189 7.96 2.07 -10.17
CA ALA A 189 7.35 1.37 -11.30
C ALA A 189 7.05 2.31 -12.48
N TRP A 190 6.60 3.55 -12.22
CA TRP A 190 6.34 4.56 -13.25
C TRP A 190 7.60 4.94 -14.01
N ARG A 191 8.70 5.18 -13.27
CA ARG A 191 9.99 5.53 -13.88
C ARG A 191 10.52 4.38 -14.74
N ALA A 192 10.41 3.13 -14.26
CA ALA A 192 10.80 1.95 -15.02
C ALA A 192 9.92 1.75 -16.27
N PHE A 193 8.60 1.97 -16.15
CA PHE A 193 7.66 1.91 -17.27
C PHE A 193 8.00 2.94 -18.35
N GLY A 194 8.32 4.18 -17.96
CA GLY A 194 8.74 5.23 -18.89
C GLY A 194 9.96 4.80 -19.72
N VAL A 195 11.02 4.35 -19.05
CA VAL A 195 12.26 3.87 -19.71
C VAL A 195 11.98 2.72 -20.67
N ARG A 196 11.16 1.74 -20.26
CA ARG A 196 10.81 0.57 -21.09
C ARG A 196 10.06 0.96 -22.37
N ASN A 197 9.27 2.03 -22.32
CA ASN A 197 8.49 2.53 -23.44
C ASN A 197 9.20 3.65 -24.23
N GLY A 198 10.51 3.80 -24.04
CA GLY A 198 11.32 4.78 -24.78
C GLY A 198 11.14 6.24 -24.31
N GLY A 199 10.51 6.45 -23.15
CA GLY A 199 10.41 7.73 -22.48
C GLY A 199 11.52 7.96 -21.46
N GLY A 200 11.61 9.20 -20.96
CA GLY A 200 12.56 9.64 -19.94
C GLY A 200 11.93 10.63 -18.95
N PRO A 201 12.60 10.96 -17.84
CA PRO A 201 12.11 11.90 -16.82
C PRO A 201 11.66 13.26 -17.40
N GLU A 202 12.25 13.68 -18.52
CA GLU A 202 11.91 14.89 -19.25
C GLU A 202 10.51 14.86 -19.89
N PHE A 203 9.92 13.67 -20.06
CA PHE A 203 8.62 13.47 -20.69
C PHE A 203 7.53 12.97 -19.73
N SER A 204 7.90 12.40 -18.58
CA SER A 204 6.93 11.83 -17.63
C SER A 204 7.37 11.90 -16.16
N GLY A 205 8.34 12.75 -15.83
CA GLY A 205 8.83 12.97 -14.47
C GLY A 205 8.11 14.12 -13.74
N VAL A 206 8.52 14.35 -12.49
CA VAL A 206 8.00 15.45 -11.66
C VAL A 206 8.19 16.81 -12.33
N GLY A 207 7.14 17.63 -12.32
CA GLY A 207 7.08 18.93 -12.98
C GLY A 207 6.61 18.89 -14.43
N VAL A 208 6.51 17.72 -15.06
CA VAL A 208 5.91 17.58 -16.39
C VAL A 208 4.38 17.66 -16.27
N ASN A 209 3.74 18.35 -17.21
CA ASN A 209 2.27 18.35 -17.31
C ASN A 209 1.80 17.10 -18.08
N TYR A 210 1.08 16.21 -17.40
CA TYR A 210 0.63 14.95 -17.97
C TYR A 210 -0.53 15.12 -18.96
N LEU A 211 -1.35 16.16 -18.82
CA LEU A 211 -2.35 16.53 -19.84
C LEU A 211 -1.68 16.86 -21.18
N ASP A 212 -0.55 17.56 -21.15
CA ASP A 212 0.20 17.89 -22.37
C ASP A 212 0.84 16.64 -23.01
N VAL A 213 1.25 15.66 -22.19
CA VAL A 213 1.76 14.38 -22.68
C VAL A 213 0.66 13.62 -23.43
N CYS A 214 -0.52 13.44 -22.80
CA CYS A 214 -1.65 12.77 -23.42
C CYS A 214 -2.17 13.54 -24.65
N ARG A 215 -2.20 14.88 -24.60
CA ARG A 215 -2.62 15.72 -25.72
C ARG A 215 -1.71 15.58 -26.93
N ARG A 216 -0.39 15.62 -26.75
CA ARG A 216 0.56 15.41 -27.86
C ARG A 216 0.39 14.04 -28.52
N ALA A 217 0.15 12.99 -27.72
CA ALA A 217 -0.12 11.65 -28.25
C ALA A 217 -1.46 11.60 -29.01
N ALA A 218 -2.51 12.21 -28.47
CA ALA A 218 -3.81 12.33 -29.14
C ALA A 218 -3.72 13.11 -30.46
N ASP A 219 -2.94 14.19 -30.51
CA ASP A 219 -2.77 15.04 -31.69
C ASP A 219 -2.07 14.29 -32.85
N VAL A 220 -1.22 13.31 -32.55
CA VAL A 220 -0.59 12.45 -33.57
C VAL A 220 -1.44 11.22 -33.94
N GLY A 221 -2.66 11.12 -33.40
CA GLY A 221 -3.67 10.14 -33.80
C GLY A 221 -3.81 8.93 -32.87
N ASP A 222 -3.16 8.93 -31.70
CA ASP A 222 -3.36 7.88 -30.70
C ASP A 222 -4.76 8.01 -30.05
N ARG A 223 -5.64 7.07 -30.37
CA ARG A 223 -7.03 7.07 -29.88
C ARG A 223 -7.12 6.77 -28.39
N ASP A 224 -6.26 5.88 -27.89
CA ASP A 224 -6.28 5.51 -26.48
C ASP A 224 -5.77 6.67 -25.62
N ALA A 225 -4.73 7.37 -26.07
CA ALA A 225 -4.26 8.59 -25.42
C ALA A 225 -5.33 9.69 -25.39
N LYS A 226 -6.15 9.80 -26.46
CA LYS A 226 -7.27 10.75 -26.50
C LYS A 226 -8.34 10.43 -25.44
N GLU A 227 -8.74 9.17 -25.32
CA GLU A 227 -9.74 8.77 -24.33
C GLU A 227 -9.21 8.89 -22.89
N VAL A 228 -7.94 8.56 -22.65
CA VAL A 228 -7.27 8.81 -21.37
C VAL A 228 -7.23 10.31 -21.04
N LEU A 229 -6.95 11.17 -22.03
CA LEU A 229 -6.97 12.63 -21.85
C LEU A 229 -8.37 13.14 -21.45
N GLU A 230 -9.41 12.68 -22.14
CA GLU A 230 -10.80 13.07 -21.83
C GLU A 230 -11.20 12.64 -20.41
N GLY A 231 -10.87 11.40 -20.02
CA GLY A 231 -11.10 10.91 -18.66
C GLY A 231 -10.32 11.68 -17.60
N LEU A 232 -9.06 12.02 -17.89
CA LEU A 232 -8.22 12.79 -16.98
C LEU A 232 -8.76 14.20 -16.74
N ILE A 233 -9.20 14.89 -17.80
CA ILE A 233 -9.83 16.21 -17.70
C ILE A 233 -11.08 16.12 -16.83
N ALA A 234 -11.98 15.18 -17.12
CA ALA A 234 -13.22 15.02 -16.36
C ALA A 234 -12.98 14.74 -14.86
N VAL A 235 -11.94 13.97 -14.51
CA VAL A 235 -11.55 13.75 -13.10
C VAL A 235 -11.00 15.01 -12.46
N LEU A 236 -10.09 15.73 -13.14
CA LEU A 236 -9.47 16.94 -12.59
C LEU A 236 -10.47 18.10 -12.44
N ASP A 237 -11.43 18.21 -13.34
CA ASP A 237 -12.54 19.17 -13.27
C ASP A 237 -13.61 18.77 -12.23
N GLY A 238 -13.52 17.55 -11.68
CA GLY A 238 -14.43 17.03 -10.67
C GLY A 238 -15.81 16.63 -11.22
N GLU A 239 -15.91 16.36 -12.52
CA GLU A 239 -17.13 15.86 -13.15
C GLU A 239 -17.38 14.38 -12.82
N ILE A 240 -16.29 13.61 -12.66
CA ILE A 240 -16.31 12.19 -12.28
C ILE A 240 -15.22 11.90 -11.25
N ASP A 241 -15.43 10.90 -10.41
CA ASP A 241 -14.44 10.51 -9.39
C ASP A 241 -13.37 9.56 -9.93
N GLU A 242 -13.69 8.80 -10.98
CA GLU A 242 -12.83 7.76 -11.53
C GLU A 242 -13.04 7.60 -13.05
N SER A 243 -11.97 7.29 -13.78
CA SER A 243 -11.98 6.94 -15.19
C SER A 243 -11.04 5.76 -15.47
N ASP A 244 -11.51 4.81 -16.27
CA ASP A 244 -10.81 3.58 -16.62
C ASP A 244 -10.71 3.42 -18.14
N ARG A 245 -9.52 3.08 -18.63
CA ARG A 245 -9.28 2.77 -20.04
C ARG A 245 -8.31 1.61 -20.22
N GLU A 246 -8.75 0.55 -20.88
CA GLU A 246 -7.84 -0.51 -21.34
C GLU A 246 -7.17 -0.12 -22.66
N TYR A 247 -5.86 -0.34 -22.78
CA TYR A 247 -5.11 -0.04 -23.99
C TYR A 247 -3.93 -1.00 -24.19
N PRO A 248 -3.54 -1.28 -25.45
CA PRO A 248 -2.37 -2.08 -25.75
C PRO A 248 -1.09 -1.24 -25.74
N CYS A 249 0.01 -1.85 -25.32
CA CYS A 249 1.33 -1.26 -25.32
C CYS A 249 2.30 -2.20 -26.05
N TYR A 250 3.03 -1.66 -27.02
CA TYR A 250 3.91 -2.43 -27.90
C TYR A 250 5.36 -2.26 -27.47
N VAL A 251 5.93 -3.30 -26.86
CA VAL A 251 7.30 -3.29 -26.34
C VAL A 251 8.10 -4.39 -27.01
N ALA A 252 9.16 -4.02 -27.72
CA ALA A 252 10.10 -4.97 -28.35
C ALA A 252 9.43 -6.09 -29.19
N GLY A 253 8.31 -5.78 -29.84
CA GLY A 253 7.57 -6.74 -30.69
C GLY A 253 6.54 -7.60 -29.96
N ALA A 254 6.38 -7.45 -28.64
CA ALA A 254 5.29 -8.06 -27.86
C ALA A 254 4.20 -7.02 -27.54
N VAL A 255 2.98 -7.51 -27.33
CA VAL A 255 1.83 -6.69 -26.92
C VAL A 255 1.52 -6.98 -25.46
N TYR A 256 1.49 -5.93 -24.64
CA TYR A 256 1.05 -5.97 -23.26
C TYR A 256 -0.22 -5.14 -23.11
N TRP A 257 -1.20 -5.63 -22.36
CA TRP A 257 -2.44 -4.88 -22.11
C TRP A 257 -2.38 -4.21 -20.75
N TYR A 258 -2.76 -2.94 -20.72
CA TYR A 258 -2.81 -2.15 -19.49
C TYR A 258 -4.19 -1.56 -19.29
N LEU A 259 -4.62 -1.46 -18.03
CA LEU A 259 -5.72 -0.62 -17.59
C LEU A 259 -5.12 0.69 -17.06
N SER A 260 -5.34 1.79 -17.77
CA SER A 260 -5.14 3.12 -17.23
C SER A 260 -6.32 3.45 -16.31
N ARG A 261 -6.05 3.67 -15.03
CA ARG A 261 -7.02 4.10 -14.03
C ARG A 261 -6.64 5.47 -13.52
N ILE A 262 -7.60 6.40 -13.54
CA ILE A 262 -7.45 7.76 -13.02
C ILE A 262 -8.48 7.94 -11.92
N THR A 263 -8.04 8.36 -10.73
CA THR A 263 -8.90 8.53 -9.57
C THR A 263 -8.68 9.90 -8.93
N SER A 264 -9.78 10.58 -8.58
CA SER A 264 -9.75 11.88 -7.91
C SER A 264 -9.11 11.79 -6.52
N LEU A 265 -8.30 12.79 -6.17
CA LEU A 265 -7.80 13.00 -4.80
C LEU A 265 -8.80 13.74 -3.90
N GLY A 266 -10.02 14.01 -4.39
CA GLY A 266 -11.08 14.66 -3.63
C GLY A 266 -10.67 16.05 -3.12
N ALA A 267 -10.56 16.20 -1.79
CA ALA A 267 -10.32 17.49 -1.13
C ALA A 267 -9.03 18.20 -1.55
N SER A 268 -8.02 17.46 -2.02
CA SER A 268 -6.71 18.00 -2.38
C SER A 268 -6.65 18.63 -3.77
N ARG A 269 -7.72 18.51 -4.58
CA ARG A 269 -7.78 18.94 -6.00
C ARG A 269 -6.59 18.44 -6.82
N GLY A 270 -6.70 17.21 -7.29
CA GLY A 270 -5.71 16.51 -8.10
C GLY A 270 -6.17 15.10 -8.44
N ALA A 271 -5.31 14.29 -9.06
CA ALA A 271 -5.64 12.92 -9.45
C ALA A 271 -4.46 11.97 -9.23
N ILE A 272 -4.75 10.69 -9.04
CA ILE A 272 -3.77 9.60 -9.18
C ILE A 272 -4.04 8.93 -10.51
N ALA A 273 -3.01 8.75 -11.34
CA ALA A 273 -3.09 7.92 -12.54
C ALA A 273 -2.18 6.70 -12.38
N ALA A 274 -2.70 5.52 -12.69
CA ALA A 274 -1.98 4.25 -12.62
C ALA A 274 -2.15 3.45 -13.91
N HIS A 275 -1.15 2.64 -14.27
CA HIS A 275 -1.22 1.70 -15.41
C HIS A 275 -1.05 0.27 -14.92
N LEU A 276 -2.16 -0.44 -14.77
CA LEU A 276 -2.18 -1.80 -14.23
C LEU A 276 -2.06 -2.82 -15.36
N GLU A 277 -1.13 -3.77 -15.27
CA GLU A 277 -0.98 -4.79 -16.31
C GLU A 277 -2.12 -5.82 -16.22
N ILE A 278 -2.87 -5.96 -17.32
CA ILE A 278 -4.02 -6.87 -17.44
C ILE A 278 -3.87 -7.90 -18.56
N THR A 279 -2.66 -8.07 -19.11
CA THR A 279 -2.37 -9.01 -20.21
C THR A 279 -2.94 -10.41 -19.96
N GLY A 280 -2.78 -10.96 -18.75
CA GLY A 280 -3.31 -12.28 -18.40
C GLY A 280 -4.85 -12.39 -18.35
N ARG A 281 -5.57 -11.27 -18.33
CA ARG A 281 -7.05 -11.22 -18.37
C ARG A 281 -7.60 -11.18 -19.81
N ARG A 282 -6.72 -11.05 -20.81
CA ARG A 282 -7.06 -10.97 -22.24
C ARG A 282 -6.38 -12.09 -23.05
N PRO A 283 -6.63 -13.37 -22.72
CA PRO A 283 -6.01 -14.50 -23.41
C PRO A 283 -6.45 -14.64 -24.88
N ASP A 284 -7.53 -13.97 -25.26
CA ASP A 284 -8.11 -13.95 -26.60
C ASP A 284 -7.36 -13.05 -27.61
N LEU A 285 -6.38 -12.26 -27.14
CA LEU A 285 -5.63 -11.28 -27.95
C LEU A 285 -4.11 -11.52 -27.95
N ILE A 286 -3.66 -12.67 -27.42
CA ILE A 286 -2.26 -13.13 -27.40
C ILE A 286 -1.99 -14.07 -28.57
#